data_AF-J2IDU1-F1
#
_entry.id   AF-J2IDU1-F1
#
_cell.length_a   1.000
_cell.length_b   1.000
_cell.length_c   1.000
_cell.angle_alpha   90.00
_cell.angle_beta   90.00
_cell.angle_gamma   90.00
#
_symmetry.space_group_name_H-M   'P 1'
#
loop_
_entity.id
_entity.type
_entity.pdbx_description
1 polymer ?
#
loop_
_entity_poly.entity_id
_entity_poly.type
_entity_poly.pdbx_seq_one_letter_code
_entity_poly.pdbx_strand_id
1 'polypeptide(L)'
;MQLTLQAFNDGHWHDAYHISLDKPEAGRLGSVTLQPLFDYAALYFDEAGARSFSALYPVNPMDIHAFKSWPAIFEDIMPMGYARKLWLDLLNLQQASSAQQDLELLKSGTIAPVGNLRLKESITALSEQLADLRFEQAAVVERDHDFLTYARQRGAVSGGATGAGGAAPKLLVRLNQRREVWIDPLQSDNEPDLHYLDIRLCTYESRSRDCGTHHELEQSNRESR
;
A
#
# COMPACT_ATOMS: atom_id res chain seq x y z
N MET A 1 3.80 -15.26 15.61
CA MET A 1 2.66 -14.73 14.82
C MET A 1 2.96 -14.97 13.36
N GLN A 2 1.96 -15.34 12.55
CA GLN A 2 2.14 -15.62 11.13
C GLN A 2 1.36 -14.59 10.29
N LEU A 3 1.98 -14.10 9.23
CA LEU A 3 1.40 -13.19 8.23
C LEU A 3 1.70 -13.71 6.82
N THR A 4 1.03 -13.14 5.82
CA THR A 4 1.17 -13.56 4.42
C THR A 4 1.58 -12.38 3.55
N LEU A 5 2.79 -12.43 3.00
CA LEU A 5 3.23 -11.49 1.97
C LEU A 5 2.63 -11.92 0.63
N GLN A 6 1.89 -11.04 0.01
CA GLN A 6 1.36 -11.22 -1.33
C GLN A 6 2.21 -10.46 -2.36
N ALA A 7 2.33 -11.02 -3.56
CA ALA A 7 2.92 -10.37 -4.72
C ALA A 7 1.89 -10.23 -5.84
N PHE A 8 1.83 -9.04 -6.45
CA PHE A 8 0.97 -8.76 -7.60
C PHE A 8 1.70 -9.10 -8.89
N ASN A 9 1.29 -10.20 -9.50
CA ASN A 9 1.94 -10.82 -10.65
C ASN A 9 0.86 -11.27 -11.65
N ASP A 10 1.06 -11.00 -12.93
CA ASP A 10 0.15 -11.44 -14.00
C ASP A 10 -1.31 -11.00 -13.77
N GLY A 11 -1.51 -9.76 -13.30
CA GLY A 11 -2.83 -9.16 -13.10
C GLY A 11 -3.54 -9.60 -11.81
N HIS A 12 -2.91 -10.42 -10.96
CA HIS A 12 -3.54 -10.98 -9.78
C HIS A 12 -2.61 -10.97 -8.56
N TRP A 13 -3.20 -10.96 -7.37
CA TRP A 13 -2.46 -11.12 -6.11
C TRP A 13 -2.26 -12.60 -5.79
N HIS A 14 -1.02 -12.99 -5.55
CA HIS A 14 -0.65 -14.33 -5.13
C HIS A 14 -0.13 -14.32 -3.71
N ASP A 15 -0.51 -15.31 -2.90
CA ASP A 15 0.12 -15.55 -1.60
C ASP A 15 1.54 -16.09 -1.85
N ALA A 16 2.55 -15.24 -1.63
CA ALA A 16 3.92 -15.52 -2.08
C ALA A 16 4.82 -16.07 -0.97
N TYR A 17 4.74 -15.50 0.23
CA TYR A 17 5.56 -15.92 1.37
C TYR A 17 4.77 -15.93 2.67
N HIS A 18 5.07 -16.91 3.52
CA HIS A 18 4.75 -16.84 4.93
C HIS A 18 5.82 -16.05 5.67
N ILE A 19 5.35 -15.08 6.45
CA ILE A 19 6.18 -14.32 7.40
C ILE A 19 5.88 -14.87 8.80
N SER A 20 6.90 -15.33 9.51
CA SER A 20 6.77 -15.69 10.92
C SER A 20 7.52 -14.70 11.80
N LEU A 21 6.80 -14.00 12.68
CA LEU A 21 7.38 -13.14 13.71
C LEU A 21 7.44 -13.94 15.03
N ASP A 22 8.64 -14.19 15.55
CA ASP A 22 8.82 -15.01 16.75
C ASP A 22 8.36 -14.29 18.02
N LYS A 23 8.75 -13.02 18.15
CA LYS A 23 8.42 -12.12 19.27
C LYS A 23 7.84 -10.81 18.73
N PRO A 24 6.56 -10.79 18.34
CA PRO A 24 5.92 -9.61 17.75
C PRO A 24 6.03 -8.35 18.65
N GLU A 25 6.06 -8.53 19.96
CA GLU A 25 6.23 -7.48 20.96
C GLU A 25 7.59 -6.77 20.92
N ALA A 26 8.60 -7.38 20.26
CA ALA A 26 9.88 -6.75 20.00
C ALA A 26 9.85 -5.78 18.80
N GLY A 27 8.74 -5.73 18.06
CA GLY A 27 8.57 -4.87 16.88
C GLY A 27 9.67 -5.10 15.86
N ARG A 28 10.21 -4.01 15.30
CA ARG A 28 11.29 -4.02 14.30
C ARG A 28 12.56 -4.77 14.72
N LEU A 29 12.81 -4.92 16.02
CA LEU A 29 13.97 -5.62 16.56
C LEU A 29 13.75 -7.13 16.72
N GLY A 30 12.52 -7.62 16.49
CA GLY A 30 12.19 -9.03 16.57
C GLY A 30 12.73 -9.82 15.39
N SER A 31 13.09 -11.08 15.64
CA SER A 31 13.43 -12.02 14.58
C SER A 31 12.23 -12.35 13.71
N VAL A 32 12.52 -12.53 12.43
CA VAL A 32 11.51 -12.85 11.42
C VAL A 32 12.05 -13.86 10.42
N THR A 33 11.20 -14.79 10.02
CA THR A 33 11.47 -15.70 8.90
C THR A 33 10.52 -15.44 7.75
N LEU A 34 11.06 -15.51 6.53
CA LEU A 34 10.28 -15.49 5.29
C LEU A 34 10.48 -16.83 4.59
N GLN A 35 9.38 -17.54 4.36
CA GLN A 35 9.34 -18.83 3.68
C GLN A 35 8.45 -18.73 2.44
N PRO A 36 8.94 -19.02 1.24
CA PRO A 36 8.11 -19.10 0.04
C PRO A 36 7.00 -20.12 0.19
N LEU A 37 5.81 -19.78 -0.28
CA LEU A 37 4.70 -20.71 -0.39
C LEU A 37 4.92 -21.63 -1.59
N PHE A 38 4.65 -22.92 -1.42
CA PHE A 38 4.92 -23.93 -2.45
C PHE A 38 4.20 -23.62 -3.77
N ASP A 39 2.92 -23.25 -3.70
CA ASP A 39 2.13 -22.95 -4.90
C ASP A 39 2.69 -21.75 -5.68
N TYR A 40 3.16 -20.72 -4.99
CA TYR A 40 3.80 -19.56 -5.61
C TYR A 40 5.18 -19.91 -6.18
N ALA A 41 5.98 -20.64 -5.40
CA ALA A 41 7.32 -21.05 -5.80
C ALA A 41 7.32 -22.02 -6.99
N ALA A 42 6.26 -22.81 -7.16
CA ALA A 42 6.07 -23.66 -8.33
C ALA A 42 5.85 -22.85 -9.63
N LEU A 43 5.29 -21.64 -9.52
CA LEU A 43 5.04 -20.76 -10.66
C LEU A 43 6.26 -19.92 -11.05
N TYR A 44 7.04 -19.47 -10.07
CA TYR A 44 8.11 -18.47 -10.27
C TYR A 44 9.49 -18.94 -9.80
N PHE A 45 9.74 -20.26 -9.85
CA PHE A 45 11.00 -20.85 -9.40
C PHE A 45 12.22 -20.19 -10.06
N ASP A 46 13.23 -19.87 -9.23
CA ASP A 46 14.49 -19.23 -9.64
C ASP A 46 14.35 -17.79 -10.20
N GLU A 47 13.14 -17.23 -10.19
CA GLU A 47 12.94 -15.82 -10.54
C GLU A 47 13.29 -14.89 -9.38
N ALA A 48 13.70 -13.66 -9.69
CA ALA A 48 14.05 -12.63 -8.71
C ALA A 48 13.43 -11.27 -9.10
N GLY A 49 13.70 -10.23 -8.31
CA GLY A 49 13.20 -8.88 -8.59
C GLY A 49 11.70 -8.79 -8.33
N ALA A 50 10.90 -8.41 -9.32
CA ALA A 50 9.46 -8.21 -9.16
C ALA A 50 8.71 -9.46 -8.66
N ARG A 51 9.24 -10.67 -8.92
CA ARG A 51 8.61 -11.93 -8.50
C ARG A 51 9.07 -12.40 -7.11
N SER A 52 9.91 -11.65 -6.42
CA SER A 52 10.40 -11.98 -5.08
C SER A 52 10.23 -10.80 -4.12
N PHE A 53 10.39 -11.05 -2.81
CA PHE A 53 10.44 -9.99 -1.80
C PHE A 53 11.70 -9.10 -1.92
N SER A 54 12.68 -9.51 -2.73
CA SER A 54 13.93 -8.78 -2.94
C SER A 54 14.61 -9.20 -4.24
N ALA A 55 15.37 -8.28 -4.84
CA ALA A 55 16.22 -8.57 -5.99
C ALA A 55 17.38 -9.54 -5.68
N LEU A 56 17.72 -9.75 -4.41
CA LEU A 56 18.87 -10.57 -3.99
C LEU A 56 18.51 -12.03 -3.70
N TYR A 57 17.23 -12.33 -3.55
CA TYR A 57 16.76 -13.65 -3.10
C TYR A 57 15.82 -14.22 -4.17
N PRO A 58 16.29 -15.13 -5.05
CA PRO A 58 15.42 -15.83 -5.98
C PRO A 58 14.35 -16.65 -5.25
N VAL A 59 13.21 -16.90 -5.90
CA VAL A 59 12.15 -17.74 -5.32
C VAL A 59 12.57 -19.21 -5.34
N ASN A 60 12.68 -19.83 -4.17
CA ASN A 60 12.99 -21.25 -4.04
C ASN A 60 12.16 -21.91 -2.93
N PRO A 61 11.37 -22.96 -3.21
CA PRO A 61 10.46 -23.56 -2.22
C PRO A 61 11.18 -24.16 -1.01
N MET A 62 12.49 -24.40 -1.10
CA MET A 62 13.29 -24.98 -0.02
C MET A 62 13.96 -23.92 0.87
N ASP A 63 13.96 -22.65 0.46
CA ASP A 63 14.66 -21.59 1.16
C ASP A 63 13.81 -21.04 2.32
N ILE A 64 14.44 -20.87 3.48
CA ILE A 64 13.87 -20.14 4.62
C ILE A 64 14.84 -19.02 4.96
N HIS A 65 14.42 -17.78 4.72
CA HIS A 65 15.24 -16.61 4.99
C HIS A 65 14.98 -16.12 6.41
N ALA A 66 15.96 -16.25 7.30
CA ALA A 66 15.88 -15.80 8.69
C ALA A 66 16.63 -14.49 8.89
N PHE A 67 15.98 -13.53 9.53
CA PHE A 67 16.53 -12.23 9.87
C PHE A 67 16.44 -11.99 11.38
N LYS A 68 17.47 -11.36 11.96
CA LYS A 68 17.52 -11.02 13.40
C LYS A 68 16.64 -9.82 13.77
N SER A 69 16.24 -9.05 12.77
CA SER A 69 15.37 -7.88 12.85
C SER A 69 14.54 -7.83 11.57
N TRP A 70 13.54 -6.94 11.51
CA TRP A 70 12.73 -6.80 10.31
C TRP A 70 13.57 -6.44 9.08
N PRO A 71 13.37 -7.12 7.93
CA PRO A 71 14.10 -6.83 6.71
C PRO A 71 13.64 -5.49 6.10
N ALA A 72 14.49 -4.91 5.25
CA ALA A 72 14.22 -3.62 4.61
C ALA A 72 12.89 -3.57 3.85
N ILE A 73 12.46 -4.69 3.26
CA ILE A 73 11.17 -4.77 2.56
C ILE A 73 9.97 -4.35 3.42
N PHE A 74 10.02 -4.57 4.74
CA PHE A 74 8.94 -4.12 5.62
C PHE A 74 8.90 -2.59 5.71
N GLU A 75 10.06 -1.93 5.72
CA GLU A 75 10.13 -0.46 5.68
C GLU A 75 9.67 0.11 4.35
N ASP A 76 9.89 -0.62 3.24
CA ASP A 76 9.49 -0.21 1.90
C ASP A 76 7.97 -0.25 1.70
N ILE A 77 7.29 -1.24 2.32
CA ILE A 77 5.82 -1.39 2.20
C ILE A 77 5.05 -0.68 3.32
N MET A 78 5.66 -0.43 4.48
CA MET A 78 4.97 0.24 5.58
C MET A 78 4.80 1.74 5.33
N PRO A 79 3.73 2.35 5.85
CA PRO A 79 3.57 3.80 5.79
C PRO A 79 4.63 4.48 6.67
N MET A 80 5.34 5.46 6.08
CA MET A 80 6.42 6.22 6.73
C MET A 80 6.10 7.72 6.78
N GLY A 81 6.84 8.46 7.62
CA GLY A 81 6.72 9.92 7.74
C GLY A 81 5.33 10.40 8.17
N TYR A 82 4.70 11.27 7.39
CA TYR A 82 3.36 11.78 7.69
C TYR A 82 2.25 10.71 7.54
N ALA A 83 2.37 9.82 6.56
CA ALA A 83 1.43 8.70 6.40
C ALA A 83 1.41 7.81 7.64
N ARG A 84 2.59 7.56 8.25
CA ARG A 84 2.67 6.87 9.53
C ARG A 84 1.82 7.55 10.60
N LYS A 85 1.93 8.87 10.77
CA LYS A 85 1.16 9.63 11.77
C LYS A 85 -0.35 9.49 11.55
N LEU A 86 -0.79 9.64 10.30
CA LEU A 86 -2.20 9.46 9.94
C LEU A 86 -2.71 8.06 10.28
N TRP A 87 -1.95 7.02 9.98
CA TRP A 87 -2.31 5.65 10.32
C TRP A 87 -2.37 5.41 11.83
N LEU A 88 -1.43 5.96 12.59
CA LEU A 88 -1.48 5.89 14.06
C LEU A 88 -2.72 6.57 14.62
N ASP A 89 -3.17 7.66 14.00
CA ASP A 89 -4.40 8.33 14.38
C ASP A 89 -5.64 7.49 14.04
N LEU A 90 -5.70 6.94 12.83
CA LEU A 90 -6.81 6.09 12.37
C LEU A 90 -6.97 4.84 13.24
N LEU A 91 -5.86 4.26 13.71
CA LEU A 91 -5.84 3.06 14.52
C LEU A 91 -5.89 3.34 16.03
N ASN A 92 -5.92 4.62 16.45
CA ASN A 92 -5.86 5.05 17.86
C ASN A 92 -4.63 4.49 18.62
N LEU A 93 -3.46 4.51 17.97
CA LEU A 93 -2.21 3.92 18.48
C LEU A 93 -1.20 4.95 19.00
N GLN A 94 -1.59 6.21 19.16
CA GLN A 94 -0.66 7.29 19.53
C GLN A 94 0.02 7.06 20.88
N GLN A 95 -0.66 6.39 21.80
CA GLN A 95 -0.15 6.06 23.14
C GLN A 95 0.45 4.65 23.24
N ALA A 96 0.42 3.88 22.16
CA ALA A 96 1.00 2.54 22.12
C ALA A 96 2.53 2.59 22.09
N SER A 97 3.19 1.50 22.50
CA SER A 97 4.65 1.38 22.37
C SER A 97 5.08 1.40 20.90
N SER A 98 6.31 1.83 20.60
CA SER A 98 6.82 1.84 19.22
C SER A 98 6.71 0.46 18.56
N ALA A 99 6.99 -0.62 19.31
CA ALA A 99 6.89 -1.99 18.81
C ALA A 99 5.45 -2.36 18.44
N GLN A 100 4.47 -1.99 19.27
CA GLN A 100 3.06 -2.22 18.99
C GLN A 100 2.58 -1.39 17.80
N GLN A 101 3.00 -0.12 17.71
CA GLN A 101 2.75 0.72 16.55
C GLN A 101 3.27 0.09 15.27
N ASP A 102 4.53 -0.35 15.26
CA ASP A 102 5.14 -1.00 14.09
C ASP A 102 4.39 -2.26 13.67
N LEU A 103 4.01 -3.11 14.63
CA LEU A 103 3.29 -4.35 14.38
C LEU A 103 1.93 -4.10 13.73
N GLU A 104 1.15 -3.17 14.29
CA GLU A 104 -0.18 -2.87 13.76
C GLU A 104 -0.13 -2.11 12.43
N LEU A 105 0.88 -1.27 12.23
CA LEU A 105 1.13 -0.62 10.94
C LEU A 105 1.54 -1.62 9.86
N LEU A 106 2.35 -2.62 10.19
CA LEU A 106 2.71 -3.69 9.27
C LEU A 106 1.44 -4.44 8.85
N LYS A 107 0.59 -4.82 9.82
CA LYS A 107 -0.65 -5.56 9.58
C LYS A 107 -1.71 -4.77 8.81
N SER A 108 -1.89 -3.48 9.11
CA SER A 108 -3.06 -2.71 8.63
C SER A 108 -2.71 -1.65 7.59
N GLY A 109 -1.47 -1.13 7.63
CA GLY A 109 -1.02 -0.02 6.81
C GLY A 109 -0.50 -0.40 5.43
N THR A 110 -0.45 -1.69 5.11
CA THR A 110 0.16 -2.24 3.88
C THR A 110 -0.88 -2.62 2.82
N ILE A 111 -2.01 -1.91 2.76
CA ILE A 111 -3.14 -2.20 1.86
C ILE A 111 -2.78 -2.00 0.38
N ALA A 112 -2.24 -0.82 0.05
CA ALA A 112 -1.84 -0.44 -1.29
C ALA A 112 -0.50 0.32 -1.25
N PRO A 113 0.56 -0.32 -0.74
CA PRO A 113 1.88 0.28 -0.73
C PRO A 113 2.39 0.48 -2.15
N VAL A 114 3.38 1.36 -2.30
CA VAL A 114 4.04 1.54 -3.59
C VAL A 114 4.79 0.26 -3.94
N GLY A 115 4.60 -0.23 -5.16
CA GLY A 115 5.20 -1.47 -5.65
C GLY A 115 4.15 -2.55 -5.92
N ASN A 116 4.57 -3.80 -5.82
CA ASN A 116 3.73 -4.98 -6.10
C ASN A 116 3.66 -5.95 -4.92
N LEU A 117 4.07 -5.53 -3.72
CA LEU A 117 4.08 -6.39 -2.52
C LEU A 117 3.16 -5.80 -1.46
N ARG A 118 2.42 -6.65 -0.73
CA ARG A 118 1.55 -6.23 0.39
C ARG A 118 1.37 -7.34 1.41
N LEU A 119 0.83 -7.03 2.59
CA LEU A 119 0.36 -8.09 3.51
C LEU A 119 -1.11 -8.37 3.28
N LYS A 120 -1.46 -9.65 3.18
CA LYS A 120 -2.85 -10.11 3.00
C LYS A 120 -3.76 -9.65 4.14
N GLU A 121 -3.21 -9.60 5.35
CA GLU A 121 -3.95 -9.23 6.56
C GLU A 121 -4.45 -7.78 6.50
N SER A 122 -3.75 -6.90 5.78
CA SER A 122 -4.14 -5.50 5.61
C SER A 122 -5.42 -5.33 4.82
N ILE A 123 -5.64 -6.21 3.84
CA ILE A 123 -6.85 -6.22 3.01
C ILE A 123 -8.04 -6.80 3.76
N THR A 124 -7.80 -7.84 4.57
CA THR A 124 -8.87 -8.49 5.34
C THR A 124 -9.46 -7.53 6.39
N ALA A 125 -8.70 -6.51 6.80
CA ALA A 125 -9.15 -5.47 7.71
C ALA A 125 -10.01 -4.37 7.04
N LEU A 126 -10.15 -4.36 5.71
CA LEU A 126 -10.95 -3.34 5.02
C LEU A 126 -12.45 -3.53 5.25
N SER A 127 -13.15 -2.42 5.47
CA SER A 127 -14.61 -2.42 5.55
C SER A 127 -15.24 -2.68 4.17
N GLU A 128 -16.06 -3.73 4.08
CA GLU A 128 -16.89 -4.03 2.91
C GLU A 128 -17.90 -2.91 2.62
N GLN A 129 -18.35 -2.18 3.64
CA GLN A 129 -19.32 -1.08 3.51
C GLN A 129 -18.79 0.07 2.64
N LEU A 130 -17.46 0.19 2.53
CA LEU A 130 -16.81 1.22 1.73
C LEU A 130 -16.44 0.72 0.31
N ALA A 131 -16.69 -0.55 -0.02
CA ALA A 131 -16.30 -1.12 -1.31
C ALA A 131 -17.08 -0.51 -2.49
N ASP A 132 -18.35 -0.20 -2.27
CA ASP A 132 -19.27 0.28 -3.32
C ASP A 132 -19.40 1.81 -3.38
N LEU A 133 -18.74 2.53 -2.47
CA LEU A 133 -18.74 4.00 -2.52
C LEU A 133 -18.05 4.49 -3.79
N ARG A 134 -18.70 5.45 -4.44
CA ARG A 134 -18.28 6.11 -5.67
C ARG A 134 -18.45 7.61 -5.48
N PHE A 135 -17.51 8.40 -5.98
CA PHE A 135 -17.52 9.86 -5.88
C PHE A 135 -17.49 10.46 -7.28
N GLU A 136 -18.22 11.54 -7.54
CA GLU A 136 -18.08 12.24 -8.82
C GLU A 136 -16.68 12.83 -8.94
N GLN A 137 -16.06 12.71 -10.12
CA GLN A 137 -14.70 13.21 -10.37
C GLN A 137 -14.53 14.69 -9.99
N ALA A 138 -15.54 15.52 -10.23
CA ALA A 138 -15.51 16.94 -9.86
C ALA A 138 -15.34 17.14 -8.35
N ALA A 139 -16.09 16.39 -7.52
CA ALA A 139 -16.00 16.45 -6.06
C ALA A 139 -14.62 15.99 -5.55
N VAL A 140 -14.03 14.98 -6.19
CA VAL A 140 -12.67 14.51 -5.87
C VAL A 140 -11.61 15.58 -6.18
N VAL A 141 -11.72 16.26 -7.32
CA VAL A 141 -10.80 17.35 -7.71
C VAL A 141 -10.95 18.55 -6.77
N GLU A 142 -12.18 18.87 -6.37
CA GLU A 142 -12.48 19.94 -5.39
C GLU A 142 -12.10 19.58 -3.95
N ARG A 143 -11.56 18.38 -3.73
CA ARG A 143 -11.01 17.90 -2.45
C ARG A 143 -12.08 17.75 -1.38
N ASP A 144 -13.22 17.17 -1.76
CA ASP A 144 -14.26 16.84 -0.81
C ASP A 144 -13.65 16.13 0.42
N HIS A 145 -13.91 16.69 1.60
CA HIS A 145 -13.44 16.14 2.87
C HIS A 145 -13.88 14.68 3.03
N ASP A 146 -15.04 14.33 2.48
CA ASP A 146 -15.61 13.01 2.55
C ASP A 146 -14.82 12.03 1.68
N PHE A 147 -14.35 12.45 0.50
CA PHE A 147 -13.47 11.63 -0.33
C PHE A 147 -12.12 11.38 0.33
N LEU A 148 -11.52 12.39 0.97
CA LEU A 148 -10.24 12.21 1.67
C LEU A 148 -10.37 11.28 2.88
N THR A 149 -11.49 11.38 3.59
CA THR A 149 -11.81 10.49 4.71
C THR A 149 -12.03 9.06 4.22
N TYR A 150 -12.80 8.90 3.15
CA TYR A 150 -12.99 7.63 2.45
C TYR A 150 -11.67 7.02 1.99
N ALA A 151 -10.82 7.80 1.31
CA ALA A 151 -9.53 7.34 0.79
C ALA A 151 -8.60 6.88 1.92
N ARG A 152 -8.63 7.57 3.07
CA ARG A 152 -7.89 7.15 4.27
C ARG A 152 -8.37 5.79 4.79
N GLN A 153 -9.68 5.61 4.91
CA GLN A 153 -10.28 4.37 5.38
C GLN A 153 -10.09 3.19 4.41
N ARG A 154 -9.93 3.47 3.11
CA ARG A 154 -9.64 2.47 2.07
C ARG A 154 -8.15 2.15 1.92
N GLY A 155 -7.30 2.69 2.78
CA GLY A 155 -5.87 2.38 2.78
C GLY A 155 -5.03 3.12 1.74
N ALA A 156 -5.59 4.15 1.09
CA ALA A 156 -4.86 4.98 0.13
C ALA A 156 -3.92 6.00 0.79
N VAL A 157 -3.66 5.87 2.10
CA VAL A 157 -2.65 6.67 2.80
C VAL A 157 -1.26 6.09 2.53
N SER A 158 -0.85 6.17 1.26
CA SER A 158 0.48 5.78 0.81
C SER A 158 1.36 7.03 0.83
N GLY A 159 2.54 6.92 1.45
CA GLY A 159 3.41 8.05 1.77
C GLY A 159 3.65 9.02 0.60
N GLY A 160 3.51 10.31 0.87
CA GLY A 160 3.95 11.39 -0.01
C GLY A 160 5.20 12.07 0.55
N ALA A 161 6.12 12.49 -0.33
CA ALA A 161 7.31 13.24 0.05
C ALA A 161 6.93 14.54 0.77
N THR A 162 7.09 14.58 2.09
CA THR A 162 6.93 15.81 2.87
C THR A 162 8.17 16.69 2.71
N GLY A 163 8.26 17.38 1.57
CA GLY A 163 9.03 18.61 1.47
C GLY A 163 8.27 19.74 2.15
N ALA A 164 8.99 20.67 2.81
CA ALA A 164 8.41 21.81 3.51
C ALA A 164 7.35 22.53 2.65
N GLY A 165 6.09 22.58 3.13
CA GLY A 165 4.99 23.27 2.42
C GLY A 165 3.68 22.49 2.26
N GLY A 166 3.52 21.31 2.85
CA GLY A 166 2.26 20.56 2.78
C GLY A 166 2.16 19.73 1.50
N ALA A 167 2.63 18.48 1.58
CA ALA A 167 2.58 17.56 0.47
C ALA A 167 1.17 16.98 0.29
N ALA A 168 0.70 16.98 -0.94
CA ALA A 168 -0.46 16.23 -1.39
C ALA A 168 -0.29 14.72 -1.11
N PRO A 169 -1.26 14.02 -0.52
CA PRO A 169 -1.25 12.56 -0.52
C PRO A 169 -1.37 12.06 -1.98
N LYS A 170 -0.50 11.14 -2.39
CA LYS A 170 -0.63 10.47 -3.69
C LYS A 170 -1.61 9.32 -3.53
N LEU A 171 -2.70 9.36 -4.30
CA LEU A 171 -3.75 8.34 -4.28
C LEU A 171 -3.73 7.55 -5.59
N LEU A 172 -3.84 6.23 -5.50
CA LEU A 172 -4.16 5.37 -6.63
C LEU A 172 -5.69 5.27 -6.70
N VAL A 173 -6.30 5.78 -7.76
CA VAL A 173 -7.75 5.79 -7.95
C VAL A 173 -8.15 5.07 -9.22
N ARG A 174 -9.39 4.59 -9.26
CA ARG A 174 -10.07 4.17 -10.47
C ARG A 174 -11.01 5.27 -10.94
N LEU A 175 -11.22 5.36 -12.24
CA LEU A 175 -12.24 6.20 -12.85
C LEU A 175 -12.95 5.39 -13.94
N ASN A 176 -14.28 5.32 -13.85
CA ASN A 176 -15.09 4.65 -14.85
C ASN A 176 -15.56 5.63 -15.94
N GLN A 177 -16.25 5.09 -16.95
CA GLN A 177 -16.82 5.86 -18.07
C GLN A 177 -17.88 6.88 -17.63
N ARG A 178 -18.49 6.69 -16.45
CA ARG A 178 -19.47 7.61 -15.84
C ARG A 178 -18.82 8.76 -15.07
N ARG A 179 -17.48 8.86 -15.09
CA ARG A 179 -16.67 9.82 -14.33
C ARG A 179 -16.84 9.69 -12.81
N GLU A 180 -17.08 8.47 -12.34
CA GLU A 180 -17.09 8.14 -10.93
C GLU A 180 -15.72 7.62 -10.51
N VAL A 181 -15.26 8.03 -9.33
CA VAL A 181 -13.94 7.77 -8.77
C VAL A 181 -14.05 6.96 -7.49
N TRP A 182 -13.17 5.97 -7.31
CA TRP A 182 -13.04 5.20 -6.08
C TRP A 182 -11.63 4.67 -5.86
N ILE A 183 -11.39 4.15 -4.65
CA ILE A 183 -10.15 3.43 -4.31
C ILE A 183 -10.42 1.93 -4.44
N ASP A 184 -9.69 1.30 -5.37
CA ASP A 184 -9.63 -0.14 -5.53
C ASP A 184 -8.33 -0.69 -4.90
N PRO A 185 -8.36 -1.09 -3.62
CA PRO A 185 -7.22 -1.70 -2.95
C PRO A 185 -6.97 -3.13 -3.42
N LEU A 186 -7.96 -3.79 -4.03
CA LEU A 186 -7.83 -5.16 -4.51
C LEU A 186 -7.07 -5.21 -5.84
N GLN A 187 -7.09 -4.12 -6.62
CA GLN A 187 -6.45 -4.05 -7.94
C GLN A 187 -6.89 -5.23 -8.83
N SER A 188 -8.16 -5.64 -8.71
CA SER A 188 -8.73 -6.71 -9.53
C SER A 188 -9.09 -6.15 -10.90
N ASP A 189 -8.50 -6.69 -11.97
CA ASP A 189 -8.77 -6.32 -13.38
C ASP A 189 -10.14 -6.82 -13.88
N ASN A 190 -11.12 -6.95 -12.98
CA ASN A 190 -12.47 -7.43 -13.33
C ASN A 190 -13.33 -6.37 -14.04
N GLU A 191 -12.85 -5.13 -14.13
CA GLU A 191 -13.57 -4.01 -14.75
C GLU A 191 -12.66 -3.33 -15.79
N PRO A 192 -13.19 -2.90 -16.95
CA PRO A 192 -12.42 -2.21 -18.00
C PRO A 192 -12.02 -0.77 -17.62
N ASP A 193 -12.02 -0.45 -16.33
CA ASP A 193 -11.87 0.90 -15.81
C ASP A 193 -10.42 1.36 -15.83
N LEU A 194 -10.23 2.64 -16.18
CA LEU A 194 -8.92 3.25 -16.27
C LEU A 194 -8.30 3.39 -14.88
N HIS A 195 -7.05 2.96 -14.77
CA HIS A 195 -6.22 3.18 -13.59
C HIS A 195 -5.59 4.57 -13.66
N TYR A 196 -5.74 5.36 -12.61
CA TYR A 196 -5.05 6.64 -12.49
C TYR A 196 -4.12 6.61 -11.28
N LEU A 197 -2.84 6.82 -11.55
CA LEU A 197 -1.82 7.07 -10.54
C LEU A 197 -1.58 8.57 -10.50
N ASP A 198 -1.62 9.15 -9.30
CA ASP A 198 -1.23 10.54 -9.00
C ASP A 198 -2.36 11.59 -9.09
N ILE A 199 -3.24 11.63 -8.09
CA ILE A 199 -3.93 12.88 -7.75
C ILE A 199 -3.04 13.71 -6.83
N ARG A 200 -2.34 14.72 -7.35
CA ARG A 200 -1.60 15.69 -6.53
C ARG A 200 -2.53 16.76 -5.97
N LEU A 201 -3.06 16.49 -4.77
CA LEU A 201 -3.91 17.40 -3.99
C LEU A 201 -3.08 18.45 -3.18
N CYS A 202 -2.68 19.59 -3.76
CA CYS A 202 -1.92 20.68 -3.07
C CYS A 202 -2.69 21.38 -1.92
N THR A 203 -2.17 21.45 -0.69
CA THR A 203 -2.89 22.06 0.46
C THR A 203 -3.02 23.59 0.35
N TYR A 204 -4.02 24.14 1.07
CA TYR A 204 -4.47 25.56 1.00
C TYR A 204 -3.36 26.60 1.32
N GLU A 205 -2.27 26.21 1.97
CA GLU A 205 -1.16 27.10 2.37
C GLU A 205 -0.14 27.41 1.25
N SER A 206 -0.24 26.80 0.07
CA SER A 206 0.77 26.90 -1.00
C SER A 206 0.38 27.82 -2.18
N ARG A 207 -0.56 28.76 -1.98
CA ARG A 207 -1.07 29.65 -3.05
C ARG A 207 -0.08 30.69 -3.59
N SER A 208 1.18 30.67 -3.17
CA SER A 208 2.20 31.62 -3.62
C SER A 208 3.52 30.93 -3.96
N ARG A 209 3.56 30.26 -5.12
CA ARG A 209 4.49 30.61 -6.22
C ARG A 209 4.62 29.58 -7.35
N ASP A 210 4.14 28.34 -7.23
CA ASP A 210 4.42 27.30 -8.25
C ASP A 210 3.23 26.46 -8.76
N CYS A 211 1.98 26.79 -8.42
CA CYS A 211 0.82 26.09 -8.98
C CYS A 211 0.44 26.63 -10.36
N GLY A 212 1.09 26.10 -11.41
CA GLY A 212 0.52 26.10 -12.75
C GLY A 212 -0.78 25.30 -12.73
N THR A 213 -1.86 25.89 -13.23
CA THR A 213 -3.19 25.30 -13.40
C THR A 213 -3.15 24.12 -14.37
N HIS A 214 -2.83 22.93 -13.87
CA HIS A 214 -3.11 21.66 -14.54
C HIS A 214 -3.75 20.70 -13.53
N HIS A 215 -5.09 20.69 -13.50
CA HIS A 215 -5.89 19.70 -12.79
C HIS A 215 -6.33 18.63 -13.80
N GLU A 216 -5.40 17.79 -14.23
CA GLU A 216 -5.69 16.65 -15.10
C GLU A 216 -5.32 15.35 -14.37
N LEU A 217 -6.18 14.34 -14.48
CA LEU A 217 -5.83 12.98 -14.06
C LEU A 217 -4.90 12.41 -15.15
N GLU A 218 -3.62 12.29 -14.84
CA GLU A 218 -2.64 11.71 -15.77
C GLU A 218 -2.80 10.18 -15.86
N GLN A 219 -2.87 9.66 -17.08
CA GLN A 219 -2.91 8.21 -17.34
C GLN A 219 -1.52 7.61 -17.13
N SER A 220 -1.40 6.62 -16.24
CA SER A 220 -0.19 5.81 -16.11
C SER A 220 -0.34 4.54 -16.92
N ASN A 221 0.28 4.48 -18.11
CA ASN A 221 0.45 3.22 -18.83
C ASN A 221 1.47 2.35 -18.08
N ARG A 222 0.98 1.38 -17.30
CA ARG A 222 1.82 0.25 -16.86
C ARG A 222 1.98 -0.73 -18.03
N GLU A 223 2.89 -0.41 -18.93
CA GLU A 223 3.45 -1.44 -19.82
C GLU A 223 4.32 -2.37 -18.98
N SER A 224 3.98 -3.65 -18.97
CA SER A 224 4.73 -4.73 -18.32
C SER A 224 6.21 -4.68 -18.75
N ARG A 225 7.10 -4.52 -17.76
CA ARG A 225 8.54 -4.76 -17.88
C ARG A 225 9.00 -5.59 -16.70
#